data_AF-A0A146KIZ5-F1
#
_entry.id   AF-A0A146KIZ5-F1
#
_cell.length_a   1.000
_cell.length_b   1.000
_cell.length_c   1.000
_cell.angle_alpha   90.00
_cell.angle_beta   90.00
_cell.angle_gamma   90.00
#
_symmetry.space_group_name_H-M   'P 1'
#
loop_
_entity.id
_entity.type
_entity.pdbx_description
1 polymer ?
#
loop_
_entity_poly.entity_id
_entity_poly.type
_entity_poly.pdbx_seq_one_letter_code
_entity_poly.pdbx_strand_id
1 'polypeptide(L)'
;TTLFFFKLNYYFIPTLFIIQAINLVIFSLEAEFYFINSFWGMLLYVAFMGLCGGLTYINGAYQLQVRTKPEERKFLLSVAGMWMNAGILTAAGVGSLLEQALRKF
;
A
#
# COMPACT_ATOMS: atom_id res chain seq x y z
N THR A 1 -11.86 -16.47 -10.13
CA THR A 1 -13.28 -16.25 -9.79
C THR A 1 -13.46 -16.21 -8.27
N THR A 2 -12.77 -15.32 -7.56
CA THR A 2 -12.74 -15.38 -6.06
C THR A 2 -12.60 -14.03 -5.36
N LEU A 3 -12.92 -12.90 -6.02
CA LEU A 3 -12.74 -11.55 -5.46
C LEU A 3 -14.07 -10.78 -5.39
N PHE A 4 -15.09 -11.39 -4.77
CA PHE A 4 -16.45 -10.80 -4.74
C PHE A 4 -16.78 -9.98 -3.50
N PHE A 5 -15.91 -9.90 -2.48
CA PHE A 5 -16.38 -9.44 -1.16
C PHE A 5 -16.31 -7.93 -0.89
N PHE A 6 -15.45 -7.15 -1.55
CA PHE A 6 -15.41 -5.69 -1.36
C PHE A 6 -15.13 -4.94 -2.67
N LYS A 7 -16.18 -4.64 -3.43
CA LYS A 7 -16.10 -3.72 -4.58
C LYS A 7 -16.19 -2.30 -4.07
N LEU A 8 -15.05 -1.62 -3.95
CA LEU A 8 -15.00 -0.20 -3.63
C LEU A 8 -15.17 0.63 -4.90
N ASN A 9 -16.03 1.65 -4.84
CA ASN A 9 -16.28 2.55 -5.96
C ASN A 9 -14.96 3.21 -6.40
N TYR A 10 -14.79 3.47 -7.70
CA TYR A 10 -13.54 3.93 -8.31
C TYR A 10 -12.96 5.19 -7.63
N TYR A 11 -13.84 6.09 -7.18
CA TYR A 11 -13.46 7.30 -6.45
C TYR A 11 -12.79 7.04 -5.10
N PHE A 12 -13.01 5.89 -4.47
CA PHE A 12 -12.38 5.55 -3.20
C PHE A 12 -10.93 5.07 -3.36
N ILE A 13 -10.52 4.63 -4.56
CA ILE A 13 -9.13 4.19 -4.80
C ILE A 13 -8.11 5.31 -4.56
N PRO A 14 -8.26 6.52 -5.15
CA PRO A 14 -7.34 7.62 -4.86
C PRO A 14 -7.42 8.08 -3.40
N THR A 15 -8.59 8.01 -2.76
CA THR A 15 -8.74 8.31 -1.33
C THR A 15 -7.95 7.33 -0.46
N LEU A 16 -7.99 6.03 -0.78
CA LEU A 16 -7.21 4.99 -0.08
C LEU A 16 -5.71 5.19 -0.28
N PHE A 17 -5.28 5.63 -1.47
CA PHE A 17 -3.89 5.99 -1.71
C PHE A 17 -3.43 7.15 -0.82
N ILE A 18 -4.24 8.20 -0.70
CA ILE A 18 -3.95 9.35 0.18
C ILE A 18 -3.86 8.90 1.64
N ILE A 19 -4.80 8.05 2.09
CA ILE A 19 -4.78 7.48 3.45
C ILE A 19 -3.51 6.67 3.68
N GLN A 20 -3.06 5.87 2.71
CA GLN A 20 -1.81 5.12 2.84
C GLN A 20 -0.57 6.02 2.89
N ALA A 21 -0.55 7.13 2.14
CA ALA A 21 0.51 8.11 2.24
C ALA A 21 0.56 8.79 3.63
N ILE A 22 -0.59 9.12 4.20
CA ILE A 22 -0.70 9.66 5.56
C ILE A 22 -0.23 8.63 6.60
N ASN A 23 -0.68 7.38 6.48
CA ASN A 23 -0.28 6.28 7.37
C ASN A 23 1.23 6.06 7.35
N LEU A 24 1.89 6.19 6.18
CA LEU A 24 3.35 6.10 6.04
C LEU A 24 4.05 7.21 6.83
N VAL A 25 3.58 8.46 6.74
CA VAL A 25 4.14 9.59 7.50
C VAL A 25 3.97 9.39 9.00
N ILE A 26 2.77 9.00 9.44
CA ILE A 26 2.48 8.74 10.85
C ILE A 26 3.37 7.62 11.39
N PHE A 27 3.52 6.52 10.65
CA PHE A 27 4.37 5.40 11.06
C PHE A 27 5.86 5.78 11.10
N SER A 28 6.30 6.65 10.18
CA SER A 28 7.68 7.15 10.16
C SER A 28 7.95 8.04 11.38
N LEU A 29 6.98 8.88 11.77
CA LEU A 29 7.06 9.69 12.99
C LEU A 29 6.94 8.83 14.25
N GLU A 30 6.12 7.78 14.24
CA GLU A 30 6.03 6.82 15.35
C GLU A 30 7.39 6.15 15.60
N ALA A 31 8.13 5.80 14.55
CA ALA A 31 9.45 5.20 14.67
C ALA A 31 10.49 6.13 15.34
N GLU A 32 10.31 7.45 15.27
CA GLU A 32 11.21 8.44 15.89
C GLU A 32 10.74 8.86 17.30
N PHE A 33 9.43 9.08 17.49
CA PHE A 33 8.87 9.65 18.70
C PHE A 33 8.24 8.64 19.68
N TYR A 34 8.11 7.36 19.29
CA TYR A 34 7.52 6.29 20.10
C TYR A 34 6.15 6.67 20.72
N PHE A 35 5.24 7.21 19.89
CA PHE A 35 3.91 7.63 20.34
C PHE A 35 3.06 6.45 20.87
N ILE A 36 3.21 5.27 20.29
CA ILE A 36 2.46 4.06 20.67
C ILE A 36 3.33 3.19 21.58
N ASN A 37 3.22 3.39 22.89
CA ASN A 37 3.97 2.61 23.89
C ASN A 37 3.35 1.22 24.19
N SER A 38 2.14 0.93 23.68
CA SER A 38 1.44 -0.34 23.91
C SER A 38 1.60 -1.29 22.74
N PHE A 39 2.12 -2.49 23.00
CA PHE A 39 2.25 -3.57 22.01
C PHE A 39 0.93 -3.86 21.26
N TRP A 40 -0.19 -3.90 21.99
CA TRP A 40 -1.51 -4.16 21.39
C TRP A 40 -1.98 -3.02 20.48
N GLY A 41 -1.62 -1.77 20.81
CA GLY A 41 -1.92 -0.61 19.98
C GLY A 41 -1.19 -0.68 18.63
N MET A 42 0.09 -1.00 18.66
CA MET A 42 0.90 -1.16 17.45
C MET A 42 0.41 -2.35 16.60
N LEU A 43 0.04 -3.46 17.23
CA LEU A 43 -0.50 -4.63 16.53
C LEU A 43 -1.80 -4.30 15.79
N LEU A 44 -2.74 -3.59 16.43
CA LEU A 44 -3.98 -3.15 15.78
C LEU A 44 -3.70 -2.14 14.66
N TYR A 45 -2.74 -1.23 14.86
CA TYR A 45 -2.37 -0.23 13.85
C TYR A 45 -1.76 -0.88 12.60
N VAL A 46 -0.80 -1.79 12.76
CA VAL A 46 -0.19 -2.53 11.65
C VAL A 46 -1.22 -3.42 10.94
N ALA A 47 -2.11 -4.06 11.70
CA ALA A 47 -3.21 -4.84 11.11
C ALA A 47 -4.13 -3.95 10.26
N PHE A 48 -4.50 -2.77 10.75
CA PHE A 48 -5.31 -1.80 10.00
C PHE A 48 -4.61 -1.32 8.72
N MET A 49 -3.30 -1.00 8.81
CA MET A 49 -2.51 -0.63 7.63
C MET A 49 -2.45 -1.76 6.59
N GLY A 50 -2.27 -3.00 7.04
CA GLY A 50 -2.27 -4.18 6.18
C GLY A 50 -3.61 -4.39 5.47
N LEU A 51 -4.73 -4.21 6.19
CA LEU A 51 -6.07 -4.28 5.61
C LEU A 51 -6.30 -3.20 4.55
N CYS A 52 -5.94 -1.94 4.84
CA CYS A 52 -6.05 -0.83 3.89
C CYS A 52 -5.20 -1.06 2.62
N GLY A 53 -3.97 -1.55 2.79
CA GLY A 53 -3.09 -1.90 1.67
C GLY A 53 -3.66 -3.04 0.82
N GLY A 54 -4.14 -4.11 1.45
CA GLY A 54 -4.75 -5.26 0.77
C GLY A 54 -6.01 -4.89 -0.02
N LEU A 55 -6.87 -4.05 0.55
CA LEU A 55 -8.06 -3.53 -0.14
C LEU A 55 -7.70 -2.72 -1.38
N THR A 56 -6.68 -1.87 -1.29
CA THR A 56 -6.20 -1.06 -2.42
C THR A 56 -5.63 -1.95 -3.53
N TYR A 57 -4.85 -2.97 -3.18
CA TYR A 57 -4.26 -3.91 -4.13
C TYR A 57 -5.34 -4.68 -4.91
N ILE A 58 -6.26 -5.32 -4.19
CA ILE A 58 -7.32 -6.14 -4.81
C ILE A 58 -8.22 -5.28 -5.68
N ASN A 59 -8.65 -4.12 -5.19
CA ASN A 59 -9.58 -3.26 -5.94
C ASN A 59 -8.89 -2.62 -7.16
N GLY A 60 -7.61 -2.25 -7.05
CA GLY A 60 -6.81 -1.75 -8.17
C GLY A 60 -6.64 -2.80 -9.28
N ALA A 61 -6.26 -4.03 -8.91
CA ALA A 61 -6.15 -5.14 -9.84
C ALA A 61 -7.51 -5.48 -10.50
N TYR A 62 -8.60 -5.46 -9.73
CA TYR A 62 -9.95 -5.69 -10.25
C TYR A 62 -10.39 -4.60 -11.25
N GLN A 63 -10.19 -3.32 -10.93
CA GLN A 63 -10.57 -2.22 -11.84
C GLN A 63 -9.76 -2.26 -13.13
N LEU A 64 -8.46 -2.55 -13.06
CA LEU A 64 -7.61 -2.73 -14.24
C LEU A 64 -8.15 -3.87 -15.12
N GLN A 65 -8.53 -4.99 -14.50
CA GLN A 65 -9.10 -6.13 -15.18
C GLN A 65 -10.45 -5.88 -15.85
N VAL A 66 -11.31 -5.05 -15.25
CA VAL A 66 -12.64 -4.73 -15.78
C VAL A 66 -12.60 -3.67 -16.88
N ARG A 67 -11.68 -2.70 -16.80
CA ARG A 67 -11.60 -1.57 -17.74
C ARG A 67 -10.74 -1.84 -18.97
N THR A 68 -9.96 -2.92 -18.97
CA THR A 68 -9.06 -3.27 -20.07
C THR A 68 -9.70 -4.25 -21.06
N LYS A 69 -9.46 -4.02 -22.36
CA LYS A 69 -9.88 -4.92 -23.43
C LYS A 69 -9.27 -6.32 -23.26
N PRO A 70 -9.98 -7.42 -23.62
CA PRO A 70 -9.48 -8.78 -23.42
C PRO A 70 -8.11 -9.05 -24.05
N GLU A 71 -7.87 -8.45 -25.23
CA GLU A 71 -6.64 -8.60 -26.03
C GLU A 71 -5.41 -8.00 -25.33
N GLU A 72 -5.59 -6.85 -24.66
CA GLU A 72 -4.49 -6.12 -24.01
C GLU A 72 -4.36 -6.43 -22.51
N ARG A 73 -5.33 -7.15 -21.94
CA ARG A 73 -5.41 -7.40 -20.49
C ARG A 73 -4.19 -8.11 -19.93
N LYS A 74 -3.68 -9.14 -20.62
CA LYS A 74 -2.49 -9.87 -20.16
C LYS A 74 -1.26 -8.97 -20.16
N PHE A 75 -1.09 -8.15 -21.19
CA PHE A 75 0.01 -7.20 -21.29
C PHE A 75 -0.08 -6.14 -20.19
N LEU A 76 -1.23 -5.49 -20.03
CA LEU A 76 -1.42 -4.44 -19.03
C LEU A 76 -1.33 -4.96 -17.59
N LEU A 77 -1.76 -6.18 -17.31
CA LEU A 77 -1.54 -6.83 -16.01
C LEU A 77 -0.06 -7.09 -15.75
N SER A 78 0.70 -7.50 -16.77
CA SER A 78 2.15 -7.68 -16.65
C SER A 78 2.85 -6.35 -16.38
N VAL A 79 2.48 -5.28 -17.09
CA VAL A 79 3.01 -3.93 -16.88
C VAL A 79 2.68 -3.42 -15.49
N ALA A 80 1.43 -3.59 -15.03
CA ALA A 80 1.05 -3.25 -13.65
C ALA A 80 1.85 -4.05 -12.62
N GLY A 81 2.11 -5.34 -12.87
CA GLY A 81 3.00 -6.19 -12.07
C GLY A 81 4.40 -5.61 -11.94
N MET A 82 5.00 -5.17 -13.06
CA MET A 82 6.31 -4.53 -13.06
C MET A 82 6.31 -3.23 -12.24
N TRP A 83 5.29 -2.39 -12.38
CA TRP A 83 5.17 -1.15 -11.60
C TRP A 83 5.01 -1.40 -10.10
N MET A 84 4.28 -2.44 -9.71
CA MET A 84 4.16 -2.82 -8.30
C MET A 84 5.52 -3.24 -7.72
N ASN A 85 6.30 -4.04 -8.44
CA ASN A 85 7.64 -4.44 -8.01
C ASN A 85 8.60 -3.25 -7.96
N ALA A 86 8.53 -2.34 -8.94
CA ALA A 86 9.31 -1.10 -8.93
C ALA A 86 8.98 -0.25 -7.70
N GLY A 87 7.70 -0.14 -7.34
CA GLY A 87 7.26 0.57 -6.13
C GLY A 87 7.77 -0.08 -4.83
N ILE A 88 7.80 -1.40 -4.75
CA ILE A 88 8.37 -2.11 -3.58
C ILE A 88 9.88 -1.86 -3.50
N LEU A 89 10.59 -1.90 -4.63
CA LEU A 89 12.02 -1.65 -4.67
C LEU A 89 12.37 -0.22 -4.24
N THR A 90 11.62 0.78 -4.72
CA THR A 90 11.83 2.18 -4.32
C THR A 90 11.50 2.38 -2.85
N ALA A 91 10.42 1.80 -2.34
CA ALA A 91 10.08 1.85 -0.92
C ALA A 91 11.16 1.22 -0.03
N ALA A 92 11.71 0.06 -0.44
CA ALA A 92 12.81 -0.58 0.28
C ALA A 92 14.08 0.28 0.29
N GLY A 93 14.41 0.90 -0.84
CA GLY A 93 15.54 1.82 -0.94
C GLY A 93 15.37 3.05 -0.04
N VAL A 94 14.21 3.71 -0.11
CA VAL A 94 13.90 4.87 0.73
C VAL A 94 13.88 4.51 2.21
N GLY A 95 13.26 3.38 2.59
CA GLY A 95 13.24 2.91 3.97
C GLY A 95 14.63 2.61 4.52
N SER A 96 15.49 1.99 3.71
CA SER A 96 16.88 1.71 4.10
C SER A 96 17.70 2.99 4.28
N LEU A 97 17.44 4.02 3.49
CA LEU A 97 18.08 5.34 3.64
C LEU A 97 17.56 6.08 4.88
N LEU A 98 16.26 5.99 5.16
CA LEU A 98 15.63 6.58 6.33
C LEU A 98 16.18 5.95 7.63
N GLU A 99 16.31 4.62 7.69
CA GLU A 99 16.92 3.94 8.85
C GLU A 99 18.37 4.38 9.07
N GLN A 100 19.16 4.51 8.00
CA GLN A 100 20.55 5.00 8.09
C GLN A 100 20.63 6.45 8.57
N ALA A 101 19.67 7.30 8.21
CA ALA A 101 19.59 8.68 8.68
C ALA A 101 19.24 8.74 10.17
N LEU A 102 18.27 7.93 10.61
CA LEU A 102 17.86 7.84 12.00
C LEU A 102 18.95 7.26 12.92
N ARG A 103 19.68 6.22 12.48
CA ARG A 103 20.79 5.63 13.25
C ARG A 103 22.00 6.55 13.43
N LYS A 104 22.11 7.63 12.67
CA LYS A 104 23.23 8.58 12.76
C LYS A 104 23.04 9.64 13.85
N PHE A 105 21.84 9.75 14.43
CA PHE A 105 21.56 10.55 15.62
C PHE A 105 21.61 9.68 16.87
#